data_AF-A0A7C5CSW5-F1
#
_entry.id   AF-A0A7C5CSW5-F1
#
_cell.length_a   1.000
_cell.length_b   1.000
_cell.length_c   1.000
_cell.angle_alpha   90.00
_cell.angle_beta   90.00
_cell.angle_gamma   90.00
#
_symmetry.space_group_name_H-M   'P 1'
#
loop_
_entity.id
_entity.type
_entity.pdbx_description
1 polymer ?
#
loop_
_entity_poly.entity_id
_entity_poly.type
_entity_poly.pdbx_seq_one_letter_code
_entity_poly.pdbx_strand_id
1 'polypeptide(L)'
;MNMLNFSGKEVLEMAIRIEENGQRFYREALKGTEDERLRKTLNFLVQEEEKHKRYFRSLLDKLPEEENPFDPYMEDALQYLKAMADAHVFTAELEGKELSEVIKEVEDVLNFAIAMEKDSLLFYYELARGINEKDRDVVEKVIEEEKSHLKKLLELKKEL
;
A
#
# COMPACT_ATOMS: atom_id res chain seq x y z
N MET A 1 -22.94 -5.40 -16.48
CA MET A 1 -22.81 -6.24 -15.29
C MET A 1 -21.36 -6.18 -14.91
N ASN A 2 -21.01 -5.52 -13.79
CA ASN A 2 -19.65 -5.61 -13.28
C ASN A 2 -19.41 -7.07 -12.89
N MET A 3 -18.34 -7.67 -13.43
CA MET A 3 -17.99 -9.08 -13.15
C MET A 3 -17.28 -9.24 -11.80
N LEU A 4 -17.05 -8.14 -11.08
CA LEU A 4 -16.32 -8.07 -9.81
C LEU A 4 -17.21 -7.35 -8.79
N ASN A 5 -17.29 -7.89 -7.58
CA ASN A 5 -18.19 -7.45 -6.51
C ASN A 5 -17.47 -7.43 -5.14
N PHE A 6 -16.34 -6.73 -5.06
CA PHE A 6 -15.50 -6.70 -3.86
C PHE A 6 -16.23 -6.05 -2.69
N SER A 7 -15.96 -6.56 -1.50
CA SER A 7 -16.42 -5.92 -0.28
C SER A 7 -15.42 -4.88 0.23
N GLY A 8 -15.91 -3.95 1.03
CA GLY A 8 -15.05 -3.00 1.74
C GLY A 8 -14.02 -3.69 2.65
N LYS A 9 -14.39 -4.85 3.21
CA LYS A 9 -13.48 -5.66 4.05
C LYS A 9 -12.30 -6.18 3.23
N GLU A 10 -12.55 -6.78 2.07
CA GLU A 10 -11.49 -7.31 1.21
C GLU A 10 -10.52 -6.21 0.77
N VAL A 11 -11.06 -5.04 0.39
CA VAL A 11 -10.24 -3.87 0.02
C VAL A 11 -9.34 -3.45 1.18
N LEU A 12 -9.87 -3.35 2.40
CA LEU A 12 -9.09 -2.95 3.56
C LEU A 12 -8.06 -4.00 4.00
N GLU A 13 -8.38 -5.30 3.90
CA GLU A 13 -7.42 -6.37 4.17
C GLU A 13 -6.24 -6.32 3.19
N MET A 14 -6.52 -6.08 1.90
CA MET A 14 -5.47 -5.89 0.90
C MET A 14 -4.65 -4.62 1.17
N ALA A 15 -5.30 -3.50 1.50
CA ALA A 15 -4.63 -2.25 1.82
C ALA A 15 -3.69 -2.41 3.03
N ILE A 16 -4.16 -3.02 4.12
CA ILE A 16 -3.33 -3.28 5.31
C ILE A 16 -2.11 -4.14 4.97
N ARG A 17 -2.28 -5.13 4.08
CA ARG A 17 -1.18 -6.01 3.66
C ARG A 17 -0.14 -5.28 2.81
N ILE A 18 -0.58 -4.38 1.94
CA ILE A 18 0.29 -3.46 1.18
C ILE A 18 1.17 -2.64 2.14
N GLU A 19 0.57 -2.04 3.18
CA GLU A 19 1.34 -1.23 4.14
C GLU A 19 2.25 -2.07 5.04
N GLU A 20 1.86 -3.32 5.33
CA GLU A 20 2.75 -4.28 6.01
C GLU A 20 3.98 -4.63 5.18
N ASN A 21 3.81 -4.69 3.85
CA ASN A 21 4.91 -4.88 2.93
C ASN A 21 5.81 -3.65 2.89
N GLY A 22 5.24 -2.44 2.77
CA GLY A 22 6.00 -1.18 2.75
C GLY A 22 6.79 -0.98 4.04
N GLN A 23 6.14 -1.18 5.19
CA GLN A 23 6.77 -1.08 6.50
C GLN A 23 7.94 -2.05 6.65
N ARG A 24 7.76 -3.31 6.22
CA ARG A 24 8.83 -4.32 6.27
C ARG A 24 10.01 -3.89 5.39
N PHE A 25 9.76 -3.44 4.17
CA PHE A 25 10.78 -2.96 3.26
C PHE A 25 11.62 -1.83 3.88
N TYR A 26 10.98 -0.78 4.42
CA TYR A 26 11.72 0.34 5.01
C TYR A 26 12.49 -0.08 6.28
N ARG A 27 11.97 -1.04 7.06
CA ARG A 27 12.69 -1.61 8.20
C ARG A 27 13.92 -2.41 7.80
N GLU A 28 13.85 -3.16 6.69
CA GLU A 28 15.03 -3.84 6.15
C GLU A 28 16.05 -2.83 5.60
N ALA A 29 15.62 -1.78 4.90
CA ALA A 29 16.52 -0.73 4.41
C ALA A 29 17.25 -0.02 5.56
N LEU A 30 16.61 0.17 6.71
CA LEU A 30 17.22 0.75 7.91
C LEU A 30 18.39 -0.06 8.47
N LYS A 31 18.44 -1.37 8.22
CA LYS A 31 19.54 -2.24 8.66
C LYS A 31 20.77 -2.08 7.78
N GLY A 32 20.58 -1.70 6.52
CA GLY A 32 21.64 -1.58 5.52
C GLY A 32 22.34 -0.22 5.46
N THR A 33 22.01 0.73 6.35
CA THR A 33 22.54 2.09 6.30
C THR A 33 22.90 2.69 7.66
N GLU A 34 24.04 3.38 7.69
CA GLU A 34 24.53 4.19 8.81
C GLU A 34 24.34 5.70 8.59
N ASP A 35 23.92 6.13 7.40
CA ASP A 35 23.73 7.56 7.09
C ASP A 35 22.54 8.14 7.88
N GLU A 36 22.80 9.14 8.71
CA GLU A 36 21.78 9.70 9.61
C GLU A 36 20.58 10.31 8.88
N ARG A 37 20.79 10.92 7.70
CA ARG A 37 19.70 11.54 6.93
C ARG A 37 18.80 10.46 6.33
N LEU A 38 19.40 9.44 5.73
CA LEU A 38 18.68 8.29 5.18
C LEU A 38 17.94 7.54 6.28
N ARG A 39 18.56 7.31 7.44
CA ARG A 39 17.91 6.71 8.61
C ARG A 39 16.71 7.52 9.08
N LYS A 40 16.82 8.85 9.10
CA LYS A 40 15.70 9.73 9.48
C LYS A 40 14.54 9.61 8.49
N THR A 41 14.81 9.62 7.18
CA THR A 41 13.79 9.48 6.15
C THR A 41 13.12 8.10 6.18
N LEU A 42 13.90 7.03 6.31
CA LEU A 42 13.36 5.68 6.41
C LEU A 42 12.49 5.48 7.66
N ASN A 43 12.93 6.00 8.81
CA ASN A 43 12.10 5.96 10.02
C ASN A 43 10.81 6.76 9.86
N PHE A 44 10.86 7.92 9.19
CA PHE A 44 9.68 8.68 8.84
C PHE A 44 8.70 7.83 8.01
N LEU A 45 9.18 7.16 6.95
CA LEU A 45 8.36 6.28 6.10
C LEU A 45 7.74 5.12 6.90
N VAL A 46 8.52 4.41 7.74
CA VAL A 46 8.00 3.35 8.63
C VAL A 46 6.83 3.83 9.50
N GLN A 47 6.87 5.09 9.95
CA GLN A 47 5.79 5.68 10.77
C GLN A 47 4.58 6.12 9.94
N GLU A 48 4.75 6.52 8.69
CA GLU A 48 3.63 6.80 7.78
C GLU A 48 2.87 5.50 7.45
N GLU A 49 3.58 4.43 7.10
CA GLU A 49 2.99 3.10 6.88
C GLU A 49 2.17 2.62 8.09
N GLU A 50 2.70 2.84 9.30
CA GLU A 50 2.00 2.49 10.52
C GLU A 50 0.75 3.36 10.76
N LYS A 51 0.75 4.63 10.33
CA LYS A 51 -0.44 5.48 10.40
C LYS A 51 -1.51 5.00 9.43
N HIS A 52 -1.16 4.69 8.19
CA HIS A 52 -2.08 4.14 7.20
C HIS A 52 -2.71 2.84 7.69
N LYS A 53 -1.91 1.88 8.17
CA LYS A 53 -2.41 0.63 8.76
C LYS A 53 -3.43 0.86 9.87
N ARG A 54 -3.12 1.76 10.82
CA ARG A 54 -4.04 2.08 11.92
C ARG A 54 -5.33 2.71 11.40
N TYR A 55 -5.22 3.60 10.42
CA TYR A 55 -6.38 4.22 9.80
C TYR A 55 -7.25 3.19 9.08
N PHE A 56 -6.67 2.33 8.24
CA PHE A 56 -7.39 1.28 7.52
C PHE A 56 -8.01 0.24 8.45
N ARG A 57 -7.31 -0.16 9.52
CA ARG A 57 -7.90 -1.00 10.59
C ARG A 57 -9.09 -0.31 11.24
N SER A 58 -9.00 0.99 11.50
CA SER A 58 -10.13 1.75 12.07
C SER A 58 -11.32 1.88 11.13
N LEU A 59 -11.11 1.79 9.81
CA LEU A 59 -12.20 1.70 8.83
C LEU A 59 -12.80 0.30 8.85
N LEU A 60 -11.95 -0.74 8.93
CA LEU A 60 -12.35 -2.14 8.96
C LEU A 60 -13.22 -2.45 10.18
N ASP A 61 -12.82 -1.96 11.35
CA ASP A 61 -13.56 -2.12 12.61
C ASP A 61 -14.95 -1.45 12.60
N LYS A 62 -15.20 -0.53 11.68
CA LYS A 62 -16.49 0.17 11.51
C LYS A 62 -17.41 -0.51 10.51
N LEU A 63 -16.93 -1.49 9.76
CA LEU A 63 -17.76 -2.22 8.82
C LEU A 63 -18.72 -3.14 9.59
N PRO A 64 -19.98 -3.26 9.16
CA PRO A 64 -20.89 -4.25 9.71
C PRO A 64 -20.36 -5.66 9.42
N GLU A 65 -20.66 -6.63 10.29
CA GLU A 65 -20.38 -8.04 9.99
C GLU A 65 -21.09 -8.44 8.68
N GLU A 66 -20.34 -9.05 7.76
CA GLU A 66 -20.87 -9.46 6.46
C GLU A 66 -21.82 -10.65 6.60
N GLU A 67 -23.03 -10.52 6.04
CA GLU A 67 -24.03 -11.59 6.03
C GLU A 67 -23.72 -12.71 5.00
N ASN A 68 -22.79 -12.51 4.07
CA ASN A 68 -22.47 -13.53 3.06
C ASN A 68 -21.03 -13.42 2.52
N PRO A 69 -20.07 -14.22 3.02
CA PRO A 69 -18.64 -13.99 2.81
C PRO A 69 -18.02 -14.71 1.60
N PHE A 70 -18.78 -15.43 0.77
CA PHE A 70 -18.19 -16.27 -0.27
C PHE A 70 -19.03 -16.32 -1.55
N ASP A 71 -18.54 -15.69 -2.62
CA ASP A 71 -18.98 -15.95 -3.99
C ASP A 71 -17.93 -16.86 -4.68
N PRO A 72 -18.22 -18.16 -4.90
CA PRO A 72 -17.29 -19.09 -5.53
C PRO A 72 -16.94 -18.70 -6.98
N TYR A 73 -17.71 -17.82 -7.63
CA TYR A 73 -17.38 -17.28 -8.95
C TYR A 73 -16.35 -16.14 -8.91
N MET A 74 -15.98 -15.67 -7.71
CA MET A 74 -15.00 -14.59 -7.50
C MET A 74 -13.65 -15.08 -6.97
N GLU A 75 -13.48 -16.37 -6.69
CA GLU A 75 -12.26 -16.91 -6.06
C GLU A 75 -10.99 -16.63 -6.87
N ASP A 76 -11.03 -16.80 -8.20
CA ASP A 76 -9.88 -16.53 -9.08
C ASP A 76 -9.51 -15.04 -9.10
N ALA A 77 -10.51 -14.14 -9.12
CA ALA A 77 -10.28 -12.70 -9.10
C ALA A 77 -9.72 -12.25 -7.75
N LEU A 78 -10.22 -12.82 -6.64
CA LEU A 78 -9.72 -12.59 -5.30
C LEU A 78 -8.28 -13.07 -5.15
N GLN A 79 -7.95 -14.26 -5.64
CA GLN A 79 -6.59 -14.80 -5.60
C GLN A 79 -5.63 -13.95 -6.45
N TYR A 80 -6.05 -13.51 -7.65
CA TYR A 80 -5.27 -12.61 -8.48
C TYR A 80 -4.95 -11.29 -7.76
N LEU A 81 -5.95 -10.66 -7.16
CA LEU A 81 -5.74 -9.38 -6.48
C LEU A 81 -4.97 -9.53 -5.16
N LYS A 82 -5.17 -10.63 -4.43
CA LYS A 82 -4.31 -10.97 -3.28
C LYS A 82 -2.87 -11.19 -3.73
N ALA A 83 -2.65 -11.87 -4.85
CA ALA A 83 -1.31 -12.04 -5.42
C ALA A 83 -0.70 -10.70 -5.86
N MET A 84 -1.50 -9.78 -6.42
CA MET A 84 -1.04 -8.42 -6.74
C MET A 84 -0.68 -7.63 -5.47
N ALA A 85 -1.52 -7.65 -4.44
CA ALA A 85 -1.24 -7.03 -3.15
C ALA A 85 -0.01 -7.65 -2.46
N ASP A 86 0.20 -8.95 -2.63
CA ASP A 86 1.38 -9.67 -2.13
C ASP A 86 2.65 -9.33 -2.88
N ALA A 87 2.54 -9.15 -4.21
CA ALA A 87 3.62 -8.69 -5.06
C ALA A 87 3.87 -7.18 -4.90
N HIS A 88 2.95 -6.44 -4.30
CA HIS A 88 3.12 -5.03 -3.99
C HIS A 88 4.30 -4.88 -3.03
N VAL A 89 5.29 -4.07 -3.41
CA VAL A 89 6.64 -3.90 -2.82
C VAL A 89 7.68 -4.90 -3.32
N PHE A 90 7.30 -6.08 -3.81
CA PHE A 90 8.20 -6.98 -4.54
C PHE A 90 8.34 -6.50 -5.98
N THR A 91 9.08 -5.42 -6.17
CA THR A 91 9.47 -5.03 -7.52
C THR A 91 10.56 -5.98 -8.02
N ALA A 92 10.54 -6.28 -9.32
CA ALA A 92 11.62 -7.00 -9.99
C ALA A 92 12.99 -6.34 -9.80
N GLU A 93 13.06 -5.07 -9.35
CA GLU A 93 14.33 -4.41 -9.02
C GLU A 93 15.02 -4.99 -7.77
N LEU A 94 14.29 -5.67 -6.89
CA LEU A 94 14.84 -6.36 -5.71
C LEU A 94 15.24 -7.82 -5.98
N GLU A 95 14.88 -8.38 -7.13
CA GLU A 95 15.24 -9.76 -7.47
C GLU A 95 16.76 -9.90 -7.63
N GLY A 96 17.40 -10.51 -6.63
CA GLY A 96 18.83 -10.82 -6.64
C GLY A 96 19.76 -9.67 -6.25
N LYS A 97 19.22 -8.54 -5.76
CA LYS A 97 20.00 -7.43 -5.23
C LYS A 97 19.75 -7.24 -3.74
N GLU A 98 20.82 -6.99 -3.00
CA GLU A 98 20.69 -6.51 -1.62
C GLU A 98 20.01 -5.13 -1.63
N LEU A 99 19.13 -4.88 -0.67
CA LEU A 99 18.39 -3.62 -0.59
C LEU A 99 19.31 -2.39 -0.49
N SER A 100 20.50 -2.57 0.11
CA SER A 100 21.57 -1.57 0.17
C SER A 100 22.17 -1.21 -1.21
N GLU A 101 22.00 -2.06 -2.23
CA GLU A 101 22.43 -1.75 -3.60
C GLU A 101 21.43 -0.86 -4.34
N VAL A 102 20.17 -0.87 -3.90
CA VAL A 102 19.07 -0.09 -4.49
C VAL A 102 18.87 1.23 -3.75
N ILE A 103 18.98 1.23 -2.42
CA ILE A 103 18.78 2.40 -1.56
C ILE A 103 20.12 2.86 -1.01
N LYS A 104 20.75 3.85 -1.67
CA LYS A 104 22.05 4.41 -1.26
C LYS A 104 21.89 5.76 -0.59
N GLU A 105 20.95 6.55 -1.07
CA GLU A 105 20.74 7.92 -0.63
C GLU A 105 19.25 8.22 -0.38
N VAL A 106 18.98 9.39 0.21
CA VAL A 106 17.62 9.83 0.51
C VAL A 106 16.76 9.95 -0.75
N GLU A 107 17.35 10.37 -1.87
CA GLU A 107 16.61 10.47 -3.13
C GLU A 107 16.12 9.11 -3.62
N ASP A 108 16.92 8.04 -3.47
CA ASP A 108 16.55 6.69 -3.90
C ASP A 108 15.31 6.18 -3.16
N VAL A 109 15.29 6.33 -1.83
CA VAL A 109 14.16 5.86 -1.02
C VAL A 109 12.89 6.68 -1.27
N LEU A 110 13.01 7.99 -1.49
CA LEU A 110 11.84 8.81 -1.82
C LEU A 110 11.30 8.48 -3.21
N ASN A 111 12.17 8.21 -4.19
CA ASN A 111 11.75 7.75 -5.51
C ASN A 111 11.01 6.43 -5.44
N PHE A 112 11.55 5.48 -4.67
CA PHE A 112 10.90 4.20 -4.42
C PHE A 112 9.53 4.37 -3.76
N ALA A 113 9.46 5.14 -2.67
CA ALA A 113 8.19 5.41 -1.97
C ALA A 113 7.15 6.07 -2.90
N ILE A 114 7.55 7.05 -3.70
CA ILE A 114 6.66 7.70 -4.68
C ILE A 114 6.15 6.72 -5.74
N ALA A 115 7.00 5.79 -6.19
CA ALA A 115 6.58 4.75 -7.13
C ALA A 115 5.55 3.82 -6.48
N MET A 116 5.83 3.37 -5.25
CA MET A 116 4.93 2.54 -4.46
C MET A 116 3.55 3.17 -4.29
N GLU A 117 3.48 4.45 -3.92
CA GLU A 117 2.21 5.18 -3.77
C GLU A 117 1.41 5.26 -5.08
N LYS A 118 2.09 5.45 -6.21
CA LYS A 118 1.43 5.50 -7.52
C LYS A 118 0.87 4.13 -7.92
N ASP A 119 1.61 3.08 -7.62
CA ASP A 119 1.16 1.71 -7.88
C ASP A 119 -0.02 1.36 -6.96
N SER A 120 0.02 1.76 -5.68
CA SER A 120 -1.09 1.61 -4.72
C SER A 120 -2.34 2.31 -5.26
N LEU A 121 -2.20 3.56 -5.72
CA LEU A 121 -3.30 4.32 -6.31
C LEU A 121 -3.89 3.62 -7.54
N LEU A 122 -3.05 3.11 -8.45
CA LEU A 122 -3.51 2.38 -9.63
C LEU A 122 -4.31 1.13 -9.23
N PHE A 123 -3.82 0.38 -8.25
CA PHE A 123 -4.48 -0.78 -7.70
C PHE A 123 -5.85 -0.42 -7.10
N TYR A 124 -5.91 0.60 -6.24
CA TYR A 124 -7.18 1.02 -5.62
C TYR A 124 -8.17 1.61 -6.63
N TYR A 125 -7.71 2.30 -7.68
CA TYR A 125 -8.60 2.74 -8.75
C TYR A 125 -9.22 1.56 -9.51
N GLU A 126 -8.48 0.47 -9.72
CA GLU A 126 -9.05 -0.72 -10.34
C GLU A 126 -10.05 -1.42 -9.39
N LEU A 127 -9.73 -1.51 -8.09
CA LEU A 127 -10.67 -2.01 -7.08
C LEU A 127 -11.96 -1.17 -7.02
N ALA A 128 -11.86 0.15 -7.13
CA ALA A 128 -13.02 1.05 -7.14
C ALA A 128 -13.97 0.79 -8.32
N ARG A 129 -13.50 0.17 -9.40
CA ARG A 129 -14.35 -0.23 -10.53
C ARG A 129 -15.12 -1.51 -10.25
N GLY A 130 -14.63 -2.37 -9.36
CA GLY A 130 -15.20 -3.68 -9.03
C GLY A 130 -15.78 -3.79 -7.61
N ILE A 131 -15.82 -2.70 -6.84
CA ILE A 131 -16.36 -2.70 -5.47
C ILE A 131 -17.89 -2.61 -5.47
N ASN A 132 -18.51 -3.23 -4.47
CA ASN A 132 -19.93 -3.06 -4.20
C ASN A 132 -20.26 -1.58 -3.94
N GLU A 133 -21.37 -1.08 -4.49
CA GLU A 133 -21.76 0.33 -4.37
C GLU A 133 -21.89 0.79 -2.91
N LYS A 134 -22.38 -0.10 -2.02
CA LYS A 134 -22.51 0.16 -0.58
C LYS A 134 -21.18 0.41 0.13
N ASP A 135 -20.07 -0.10 -0.41
CA ASP A 135 -18.73 -0.04 0.20
C ASP A 135 -17.81 0.93 -0.56
N ARG A 136 -18.33 1.64 -1.56
CA ARG A 136 -17.55 2.54 -2.42
C ARG A 136 -16.82 3.63 -1.63
N ASP A 137 -17.42 4.10 -0.54
CA ASP A 137 -16.80 5.11 0.32
C ASP A 137 -15.51 4.58 1.00
N VAL A 138 -15.39 3.27 1.21
CA VAL A 138 -14.21 2.64 1.80
C VAL A 138 -13.01 2.80 0.89
N VAL A 139 -13.11 2.41 -0.38
CA VAL A 139 -12.00 2.53 -1.33
C VAL A 139 -11.68 3.99 -1.65
N GLU A 140 -12.70 4.87 -1.69
CA GLU A 140 -12.48 6.31 -1.87
C GLU A 140 -11.66 6.90 -0.70
N LYS A 141 -11.94 6.49 0.54
CA LYS A 141 -11.14 6.90 1.72
C LYS A 141 -9.70 6.41 1.67
N VAL A 142 -9.47 5.18 1.19
CA VAL A 142 -8.10 4.66 0.99
C VAL A 142 -7.37 5.48 -0.07
N ILE A 143 -8.00 5.71 -1.23
CA ILE A 143 -7.44 6.52 -2.31
C ILE A 143 -7.06 7.93 -1.84
N GLU A 144 -7.90 8.59 -1.05
CA GLU A 144 -7.61 9.94 -0.55
C GLU A 144 -6.43 9.96 0.45
N GLU A 145 -6.26 8.92 1.26
CA GLU A 145 -5.10 8.79 2.15
C GLU A 145 -3.80 8.68 1.34
N GLU A 146 -3.75 7.78 0.34
CA GLU A 146 -2.55 7.61 -0.50
C GLU A 146 -2.24 8.86 -1.34
N LYS A 147 -3.27 9.57 -1.83
CA LYS A 147 -3.05 10.87 -2.51
C LYS A 147 -2.39 11.89 -1.58
N SER A 148 -2.83 11.94 -0.33
CA SER A 148 -2.25 12.82 0.69
C SER A 148 -0.79 12.45 0.96
N HIS A 149 -0.51 11.15 1.11
CA HIS A 149 0.86 10.65 1.32
C HIS A 149 1.77 10.93 0.12
N LEU A 150 1.33 10.61 -1.10
CA LEU A 150 2.05 10.92 -2.34
C LEU A 150 2.39 12.40 -2.45
N LYS A 151 1.44 13.29 -2.13
CA LYS A 151 1.68 14.73 -2.12
C LYS A 151 2.81 15.10 -1.14
N LYS A 152 2.76 14.57 0.07
CA LYS A 152 3.77 14.79 1.11
C LYS A 152 5.16 14.31 0.69
N LEU A 153 5.25 13.12 0.06
CA LEU A 153 6.51 12.59 -0.46
C LEU A 153 7.08 13.47 -1.58
N LEU A 154 6.22 13.96 -2.48
CA LEU A 154 6.63 14.88 -3.55
C LEU A 154 7.10 16.24 -3.01
N GLU A 155 6.54 16.71 -1.90
CA GLU A 155 7.00 17.91 -1.20
C GLU A 155 8.37 17.68 -0.56
N LEU A 156 8.54 16.59 0.20
CA LEU A 156 9.82 16.21 0.80
C LEU A 156 10.93 16.06 -0.26
N LYS A 157 10.61 15.47 -1.42
CA LYS A 157 11.59 15.31 -2.51
C LYS A 157 12.06 16.66 -3.08
N LYS A 158 11.20 17.69 -3.09
CA LYS A 158 11.60 19.04 -3.57
C LYS A 158 12.54 19.77 -2.62
N GLU A 159 12.59 19.35 -1.36
CA GLU A 159 13.42 19.94 -0.31
C GLU A 159 14.80 19.28 -0.17
N LEU A 160 15.07 18.21 -0.93
CA LEU A 160 16.40 17.60 -1.07
C LEU A 160 17.36 18.50 -1.84
#